data_AF-A0A7Y0MBJ3-F1
#
_entry.id   AF-A0A7Y0MBJ3-F1
#
_cell.length_a   1.000
_cell.length_b   1.000
_cell.length_c   1.000
_cell.angle_alpha   90.00
_cell.angle_beta   90.00
_cell.angle_gamma   90.00
#
_symmetry.space_group_name_H-M   'P 1'
#
loop_
_entity.id
_entity.type
_entity.pdbx_description
1 polymer ?
#
loop_
_entity_poly.entity_id
_entity_poly.type
_entity_poly.pdbx_seq_one_letter_code
_entity_poly.pdbx_strand_id
1 'polypeptide(L)'
;MIDATKSSTYPDGMASETGLSQAEGGDPLQELGAIRKARQQLERQEHYWVLQARNADVGWAAIAAVLGVSKQAAHQKFRKRPAE
;
A
#
# COMPACT_ATOMS: atom_id res chain seq x y z
N MET A 1 15.53 47.34 21.98
CA MET A 1 16.02 47.03 20.62
C MET A 1 16.08 45.51 20.50
N ILE A 2 15.32 44.93 19.54
CA ILE A 2 15.38 43.56 18.94
C ILE A 2 15.48 42.34 19.90
N ASP A 3 14.42 41.55 20.17
CA ASP A 3 13.69 40.55 19.35
C ASP A 3 14.51 39.32 18.92
N ALA A 4 14.13 38.12 19.42
CA ALA A 4 13.79 36.93 18.63
C ALA A 4 14.01 35.57 19.36
N THR A 5 12.99 34.72 19.27
CA THR A 5 13.01 33.25 19.30
C THR A 5 12.87 32.49 20.65
N LYS A 6 11.61 32.41 21.09
CA LYS A 6 11.00 31.14 21.54
C LYS A 6 9.68 31.00 20.77
N SER A 7 9.68 30.16 19.74
CA SER A 7 9.16 28.79 19.79
C SER A 7 7.64 28.74 19.57
N SER A 8 7.31 28.75 18.28
CA SER A 8 6.31 27.87 17.66
C SER A 8 4.96 27.77 18.35
N THR A 9 4.18 28.85 18.23
CA THR A 9 2.72 28.79 18.27
C THR A 9 2.23 27.88 17.13
N TYR A 10 1.92 26.62 17.44
CA TYR A 10 0.92 25.90 16.65
C TYR A 10 -0.44 26.27 17.26
N PRO A 11 -1.32 26.97 16.52
CA PRO A 11 -2.66 27.22 17.01
C PRO A 11 -3.40 25.88 17.15
N ASP A 12 -3.82 25.62 18.38
CA ASP A 12 -5.06 24.90 18.66
C ASP A 12 -6.17 25.52 17.80
N GLY A 13 -6.77 24.72 16.92
CA GLY A 13 -7.83 25.21 16.02
C GLY A 13 -7.83 24.56 14.64
N MET A 14 -7.97 23.24 14.59
CA MET A 14 -8.83 22.57 13.60
C MET A 14 -9.14 21.17 14.14
N ALA A 15 -10.21 21.09 14.94
CA ALA A 15 -11.00 19.88 14.99
C ALA A 15 -11.46 19.63 13.54
N SER A 16 -10.77 18.75 12.81
CA SER A 16 -11.37 18.17 11.62
C SER A 16 -12.50 17.28 12.11
N GLU A 17 -13.66 17.88 12.28
CA GLU A 17 -14.97 17.25 12.23
C GLU A 17 -15.16 16.66 10.83
N THR A 18 -14.25 15.80 10.37
CA THR A 18 -14.61 14.82 9.37
C THR A 18 -15.40 13.77 10.14
N GLY A 19 -16.66 14.12 10.43
CA GLY A 19 -17.71 13.14 10.61
C GLY A 19 -17.75 12.35 9.32
N LEU A 20 -16.91 11.32 9.24
CA LEU A 20 -17.01 10.23 8.28
C LEU A 20 -18.40 9.68 8.55
N SER A 21 -19.33 10.23 7.77
CA SER A 21 -20.75 9.98 7.87
C SER A 21 -20.89 8.49 7.94
N GLN A 22 -21.46 8.05 9.06
CA GLN A 22 -21.82 6.70 9.42
C GLN A 22 -22.21 5.95 8.14
N ALA A 23 -21.22 5.32 7.51
CA ALA A 23 -21.39 4.64 6.25
C ALA A 23 -22.00 3.31 6.63
N GLU A 24 -23.32 3.31 6.84
CA GLU A 24 -24.23 2.18 6.84
C GLU A 24 -23.52 0.83 7.11
N GLY A 25 -22.96 0.67 8.33
CA GLY A 25 -22.26 -0.52 8.79
C GLY A 25 -20.72 -0.48 8.76
N GLY A 26 -20.10 -0.06 9.88
CA GLY A 26 -18.69 -0.32 10.19
C GLY A 26 -17.88 0.92 10.60
N ASP A 27 -16.92 0.72 11.53
CA ASP A 27 -15.91 1.74 11.86
C ASP A 27 -14.95 1.91 10.66
N PRO A 28 -14.76 3.14 10.11
CA PRO A 28 -13.94 3.34 8.92
C PRO A 28 -12.49 2.86 9.04
N LEU A 29 -11.89 2.92 10.23
CA LEU A 29 -10.52 2.43 10.45
C LEU A 29 -10.49 0.90 10.47
N GLN A 30 -11.52 0.25 11.01
CA GLN A 30 -11.67 -1.20 10.93
C GLN A 30 -11.80 -1.66 9.48
N GLU A 31 -12.62 -0.99 8.68
CA GLU A 31 -12.80 -1.30 7.25
C GLU A 31 -11.50 -1.12 6.46
N LEU A 32 -10.75 -0.04 6.70
CA LEU A 32 -9.42 0.14 6.11
C LEU A 32 -8.43 -0.96 6.54
N GLY A 33 -8.51 -1.40 7.79
CA GLY A 33 -7.76 -2.55 8.29
C GLY A 33 -8.11 -3.85 7.56
N ALA A 34 -9.39 -4.10 7.31
CA ALA A 34 -9.86 -5.24 6.53
C ALA A 34 -9.38 -5.19 5.08
N ILE A 35 -9.50 -4.03 4.43
CA ILE A 35 -8.99 -3.80 3.05
C ILE A 35 -7.47 -4.02 3.00
N ARG A 36 -6.71 -3.52 3.98
CA ARG A 36 -5.26 -3.74 4.05
C ARG A 36 -4.93 -5.24 4.11
N LYS A 37 -5.63 -6.01 4.97
CA LYS A 37 -5.44 -7.46 5.06
C LYS A 37 -5.79 -8.17 3.74
N ALA A 38 -6.88 -7.76 3.09
CA ALA A 38 -7.28 -8.30 1.79
C ALA A 38 -6.22 -8.03 0.71
N ARG A 39 -5.69 -6.81 0.65
CA ARG A 39 -4.58 -6.46 -0.25
C ARG A 39 -3.34 -7.32 0.00
N GLN A 40 -2.93 -7.49 1.25
CA GLN A 40 -1.80 -8.36 1.60
C GLN A 40 -2.03 -9.81 1.16
N GLN A 41 -3.26 -10.32 1.30
CA GLN A 41 -3.60 -11.67 0.85
C GLN A 41 -3.56 -11.79 -0.68
N LEU A 42 -3.98 -10.77 -1.42
CA LEU A 42 -3.84 -10.72 -2.88
C LEU A 42 -2.38 -10.65 -3.29
N GLU A 43 -1.57 -9.84 -2.63
CA GLU A 43 -0.13 -9.75 -2.90
C GLU A 43 0.57 -11.10 -2.68
N ARG A 44 0.24 -11.83 -1.61
CA ARG A 44 0.78 -13.19 -1.39
C ARG A 44 0.40 -14.16 -2.50
N GLN A 45 -0.86 -14.14 -2.94
CA GLN A 45 -1.32 -14.98 -4.04
C GLN A 45 -0.65 -14.62 -5.36
N GLU A 46 -0.51 -13.33 -5.66
CA GLU A 46 0.23 -12.83 -6.82
C GLU A 46 1.67 -13.36 -6.82
N HIS A 47 2.37 -13.23 -5.69
CA HIS A 47 3.73 -13.77 -5.52
C HIS A 47 3.81 -15.29 -5.75
N TYR A 48 2.85 -16.04 -5.21
CA TYR A 48 2.78 -17.49 -5.41
C TYR A 48 2.64 -17.85 -6.90
N TRP A 49 1.70 -17.21 -7.61
CA TRP A 49 1.47 -17.49 -9.03
C TRP A 49 2.63 -17.03 -9.91
N VAL A 50 3.29 -15.92 -9.58
CA VAL A 50 4.50 -15.49 -10.29
C VAL A 50 5.62 -16.52 -10.12
N LEU A 51 5.80 -17.08 -8.93
CA LEU A 51 6.78 -18.14 -8.70
C LEU A 51 6.43 -19.41 -9.51
N GLN A 52 5.15 -19.81 -9.52
CA GLN A 52 4.70 -20.94 -10.35
C GLN A 52 4.92 -20.69 -11.84
N ALA A 53 4.60 -19.50 -12.34
CA ALA A 53 4.85 -19.13 -13.74
C ALA A 53 6.35 -19.16 -14.07
N ARG A 54 7.20 -18.67 -13.15
CA ARG A 54 8.66 -18.75 -13.30
C ARG A 54 9.17 -20.18 -13.29
N ASN A 55 8.59 -21.07 -12.49
CA ASN A 55 8.91 -22.50 -12.48
C ASN A 55 8.44 -23.22 -13.74
N ALA A 56 7.40 -22.71 -14.40
CA ALA A 56 6.93 -23.18 -15.71
C ALA A 56 7.70 -22.52 -16.89
N ASP A 57 8.89 -21.98 -16.63
CA ASP A 57 9.76 -21.29 -17.61
C ASP A 57 9.12 -20.08 -18.32
N VAL A 58 8.02 -19.54 -17.79
CA VAL A 58 7.37 -18.36 -18.37
C VAL A 58 8.28 -17.13 -18.21
N GLY A 59 8.57 -16.46 -19.33
CA GLY A 59 9.41 -15.27 -19.34
C GLY A 59 8.79 -14.08 -18.58
N TRP A 60 9.63 -13.26 -17.95
CA TRP A 60 9.22 -12.06 -17.21
C TRP A 60 8.37 -11.07 -18.02
N ALA A 61 8.57 -11.00 -19.34
CA ALA A 61 7.78 -10.13 -20.20
C ALA A 61 6.30 -10.56 -20.27
N ALA A 62 6.03 -11.86 -20.35
CA ALA A 62 4.67 -12.40 -20.38
C ALA A 62 3.97 -12.21 -19.03
N ILE A 63 4.68 -12.47 -17.92
CA ILE A 63 4.15 -12.23 -16.57
C ILE A 63 3.81 -10.74 -16.38
N ALA A 64 4.72 -9.84 -16.79
CA ALA A 64 4.51 -8.40 -16.67
C ALA A 64 3.32 -7.91 -17.51
N ALA A 65 3.12 -8.47 -18.71
CA ALA A 65 1.98 -8.17 -19.56
C ALA A 65 0.64 -8.53 -18.90
N VAL A 66 0.55 -9.69 -18.22
CA VAL A 66 -0.66 -10.11 -17.49
C VAL A 66 -0.91 -9.23 -16.26
N LEU A 67 0.15 -8.85 -15.56
CA LEU A 67 0.06 -7.98 -14.37
C LEU A 67 -0.16 -6.50 -14.71
N GLY A 68 -0.11 -6.10 -15.99
CA GLY A 68 -0.23 -4.70 -16.42
C GLY A 68 0.93 -3.81 -15.95
N VAL A 69 2.10 -4.40 -15.67
CA VAL A 69 3.29 -3.67 -15.21
C VAL A 69 4.41 -3.77 -16.23
N SER A 70 5.45 -2.93 -16.08
CA SER A 70 6.65 -3.08 -16.90
C SER A 70 7.46 -4.32 -16.49
N LYS A 71 8.17 -4.92 -17.43
CA LYS A 71 9.10 -6.05 -17.15
C LYS A 71 10.08 -5.71 -16.02
N GLN A 72 10.59 -4.48 -16.00
CA GLN A 72 11.52 -4.02 -14.97
C GLN A 72 10.83 -3.86 -13.61
N ALA A 73 9.58 -3.37 -13.57
CA ALA A 73 8.80 -3.30 -12.35
C ALA A 73 8.54 -4.69 -11.76
N ALA A 74 8.12 -5.65 -12.58
CA ALA A 74 7.99 -7.05 -12.15
C ALA A 74 9.33 -7.59 -11.63
N HIS A 75 10.43 -7.40 -12.37
CA HIS A 75 11.73 -7.89 -11.96
C HIS A 75 12.22 -7.25 -10.64
N GLN A 76 11.94 -5.97 -10.40
CA GLN A 76 12.28 -5.30 -9.14
C GLN A 76 11.41 -5.77 -7.98
N LYS A 77 10.09 -5.93 -8.20
CA LYS A 77 9.12 -6.35 -7.20
C LYS A 77 9.38 -7.78 -6.72
N PHE A 78 9.66 -8.70 -7.64
CA PHE A 78 9.81 -10.13 -7.32
C PHE A 78 11.26 -10.56 -7.07
N ARG A 79 12.27 -9.71 -7.32
CA ARG A 79 13.67 -9.96 -6.92
C ARG A 79 13.89 -9.89 -5.42
N LYS A 80 13.19 -9.00 -4.73
CA LYS A 80 13.33 -8.84 -3.29
C LYS A 80 12.31 -9.73 -2.61
N ARG A 81 12.78 -10.79 -1.95
CA ARG A 81 11.95 -11.53 -0.99
C ARG A 81 11.47 -10.51 0.05
N PRO A 82 10.16 -10.38 0.33
CA PRO A 82 9.74 -9.57 1.46
C PRO A 82 10.41 -10.18 2.69
N ALA A 83 11.22 -9.36 3.39
CA ALA A 83 11.68 -9.72 4.72
C ALA A 83 10.42 -9.92 5.57
N GLU A 84 10.34 -11.10 6.17
CA GLU A 84 9.33 -11.49 7.15
C GLU A 84 9.26 -10.48 8.31
#